data_AF-A0A6V8LL68-F1
#
_entry.id   AF-A0A6V8LL68-F1
#
_cell.length_a   1.000
_cell.length_b   1.000
_cell.length_c   1.000
_cell.angle_alpha   90.00
_cell.angle_beta   90.00
_cell.angle_gamma   90.00
#
_symmetry.space_group_name_H-M   'P 1'
#
loop_
_entity.id
_entity.type
_entity.pdbx_description
1 polymer ?
#
loop_
_entity_poly.entity_id
_entity_poly.type
_entity_poly.pdbx_seq_one_letter_code
_entity_poly.pdbx_strand_id
1 'polypeptide(L)'
;MTRALEAVGDDGPLSVEVIHRLTDLAVYDAEAVRRLVFLTRMRLSGMPMRDLQHYISLVDAGQDTVPERLDMLLEHRDIIRRRIRELTLSLAATEHKITTYGGSTGPDVAALDTATEL
;
A
#
# COMPACT_ATOMS: atom_id res chain seq x y z
N MET A 1 29.03 4.60 10.87
CA MET A 1 29.59 3.59 9.94
C MET A 1 29.10 3.90 8.56
N THR A 2 29.95 4.62 7.83
CA THR A 2 29.67 5.32 6.58
C THR A 2 30.19 4.45 5.43
N ARG A 3 29.29 3.94 4.57
CA ARG A 3 29.49 3.39 3.20
C ARG A 3 28.62 2.14 2.95
N ALA A 4 27.38 2.33 2.49
CA ALA A 4 26.63 1.27 1.80
C ALA A 4 25.41 1.77 1.01
N LEU A 5 25.43 3.01 0.50
CA LEU A 5 24.33 3.54 -0.35
C LEU A 5 24.64 3.47 -1.85
N GLU A 6 25.72 2.79 -2.25
CA GLU A 6 26.20 2.77 -3.64
C GLU A 6 25.78 1.53 -4.46
N ALA A 7 24.86 0.70 -3.98
CA ALA A 7 24.47 -0.53 -4.69
C ALA A 7 22.98 -0.61 -5.07
N VAL A 8 22.26 0.51 -5.12
CA VAL A 8 20.92 0.56 -5.71
C VAL A 8 21.06 0.94 -7.18
N GLY A 9 21.48 -0.04 -7.97
CA GLY A 9 21.34 -0.01 -9.42
C GLY A 9 19.88 -0.25 -9.80
N ASP A 10 19.30 0.75 -10.45
CA ASP A 10 18.34 0.72 -11.55
C ASP A 10 17.37 -0.49 -11.67
N ASP A 11 16.07 -0.20 -11.48
CA ASP A 11 14.89 -0.90 -12.03
C ASP A 11 14.85 -2.45 -12.06
N GLY A 12 15.27 -3.11 -10.98
CA GLY A 12 15.10 -4.55 -10.76
C GLY A 12 14.21 -4.92 -9.56
N PRO A 13 13.57 -6.11 -9.53
CA PRO A 13 12.92 -6.60 -8.32
C PRO A 13 13.94 -6.68 -7.17
N LEU A 14 13.48 -6.38 -5.95
CA LEU A 14 14.33 -6.31 -4.76
C LEU A 14 15.23 -7.55 -4.64
N SER A 15 16.54 -7.33 -4.58
CA SER A 15 17.52 -8.42 -4.47
C SER A 15 17.25 -9.27 -3.23
N VAL A 16 17.45 -10.59 -3.33
CA VAL A 16 17.25 -11.56 -2.25
C VAL A 16 18.00 -11.16 -0.96
N GLU A 17 19.11 -10.43 -1.08
CA GLU A 17 19.89 -9.91 0.03
C GLU A 17 19.18 -8.78 0.81
N VAL A 18 18.38 -7.94 0.14
CA VAL A 18 17.52 -6.94 0.80
C VAL A 18 16.33 -7.62 1.46
N ILE A 19 15.74 -8.63 0.81
CA ILE A 19 14.67 -9.45 1.40
C ILE A 19 15.21 -10.16 2.65
N HIS A 20 16.41 -10.76 2.58
CA HIS A 20 17.07 -11.44 3.69
C HIS A 20 17.41 -10.47 4.83
N ARG A 21 17.89 -9.25 4.54
CA ARG A 21 18.11 -8.22 5.58
C ARG A 21 16.82 -7.71 6.23
N LEU A 22 15.70 -7.71 5.51
CA LEU A 22 14.38 -7.42 6.08
C LEU A 22 13.82 -8.61 6.89
N THR A 23 14.24 -9.85 6.57
CA THR A 23 13.82 -11.07 7.29
C THR A 23 14.77 -11.48 8.43
N ASP A 24 16.02 -11.05 8.46
CA ASP A 24 16.94 -11.30 9.59
C ASP A 24 16.56 -10.49 10.84
N LEU A 25 15.72 -9.46 10.69
CA LEU A 25 15.03 -8.78 11.80
C LEU A 25 13.79 -9.57 12.28
N ALA A 26 13.37 -10.61 11.54
CA ALA A 26 12.14 -11.37 11.77
C ALA A 26 12.39 -12.61 12.65
N VAL A 27 12.87 -12.39 13.88
CA VAL A 27 12.50 -13.30 14.97
C VAL A 27 11.03 -13.00 15.29
N TYR A 28 10.11 -13.58 14.52
CA TYR A 28 8.64 -13.64 14.67
C TYR A 28 7.98 -12.71 15.72
N ASP A 29 8.20 -11.40 15.60
CA ASP A 29 7.49 -10.42 16.40
C ASP A 29 6.22 -10.01 15.66
N ALA A 30 5.08 -10.02 16.37
CA ALA A 30 3.79 -9.61 15.81
C ALA A 30 3.85 -8.17 15.26
N GLU A 31 4.74 -7.33 15.80
CA GLU A 31 4.99 -5.98 15.29
C GLU A 31 5.65 -5.98 13.91
N ALA A 32 6.61 -6.87 13.65
CA ALA A 32 7.25 -6.99 12.34
C ALA A 32 6.25 -7.42 11.26
N VAL A 33 5.36 -8.36 11.60
CA VAL A 33 4.28 -8.79 10.70
C VAL A 33 3.30 -7.66 10.42
N ARG A 34 2.87 -6.91 11.44
CA ARG A 34 1.99 -5.74 11.26
C ARG A 34 2.62 -4.69 10.34
N ARG A 35 3.91 -4.38 10.54
CA ARG A 35 4.66 -3.44 9.70
C ARG A 35 4.72 -3.92 8.25
N LEU A 36 5.00 -5.20 8.02
CA LEU A 36 5.05 -5.78 6.67
C LEU A 36 3.69 -5.72 5.96
N VAL A 37 2.61 -6.10 6.66
CA VAL A 37 1.23 -6.02 6.13
C VAL A 37 0.91 -4.59 5.74
N PHE A 38 1.22 -3.63 6.61
CA PHE A 38 1.01 -2.20 6.33
C PHE A 38 1.75 -1.73 5.08
N LEU A 39 3.06 -1.97 4.99
CA LEU A 39 3.88 -1.56 3.84
C LEU A 39 3.39 -2.19 2.54
N THR A 40 2.96 -3.46 2.59
CA THR A 40 2.38 -4.17 1.45
C THR A 40 1.08 -3.51 0.99
N ARG A 41 0.18 -3.15 1.91
CA ARG A 41 -1.07 -2.44 1.58
C ARG A 41 -0.81 -1.06 0.98
N MET A 42 0.13 -0.30 1.54
CA MET A 42 0.51 1.01 1.00
C MET A 42 1.06 0.87 -0.43
N ARG A 43 1.93 -0.11 -0.69
CA ARG A 43 2.46 -0.37 -2.03
C ARG A 43 1.37 -0.74 -3.03
N LEU A 44 0.47 -1.65 -2.65
CA LEU A 44 -0.66 -2.08 -3.51
C LEU A 44 -1.63 -0.93 -3.82
N SER A 45 -1.80 0.01 -2.88
CA SER A 45 -2.63 1.20 -3.07
C SER A 45 -1.98 2.30 -3.93
N GLY A 46 -0.77 2.06 -4.44
CA GLY A 46 -0.10 2.95 -5.39
C GLY A 46 0.93 3.89 -4.77
N MET A 47 1.26 3.75 -3.48
CA MET A 47 2.38 4.52 -2.90
C MET A 47 3.69 4.11 -3.60
N PRO A 48 4.50 5.08 -4.08
CA PRO A 48 5.76 4.77 -4.74
C PRO A 48 6.79 4.26 -3.73
N MET A 49 7.74 3.45 -4.22
CA MET A 49 8.75 2.85 -3.35
C MET A 49 9.60 3.90 -2.63
N ARG A 50 9.83 5.06 -3.28
CA ARG A 50 10.52 6.21 -2.68
C ARG A 50 9.84 6.71 -1.41
N ASP A 51 8.52 6.85 -1.42
CA ASP A 51 7.78 7.38 -0.27
C ASP A 51 7.71 6.34 0.85
N LEU A 52 7.65 5.05 0.51
CA LEU A 52 7.77 3.96 1.50
C LEU A 52 9.14 3.92 2.16
N GLN A 53 10.21 4.12 1.40
CA GLN A 53 11.57 4.22 1.93
C GLN A 53 11.70 5.44 2.85
N HIS A 54 11.13 6.58 2.45
CA HIS A 54 11.10 7.78 3.30
C HIS A 54 10.35 7.50 4.61
N TYR A 55 9.15 6.93 4.55
CA TYR A 55 8.39 6.53 5.73
C TYR A 55 9.16 5.60 6.67
N ILE A 56 9.85 4.58 6.12
CA ILE A 56 10.68 3.66 6.90
C ILE A 56 11.81 4.42 7.60
N SER A 57 12.48 5.34 6.91
CA SER A 57 13.55 6.15 7.50
C SER A 57 13.05 7.03 8.65
N LEU A 58 11.83 7.56 8.53
CA LEU A 58 11.19 8.33 9.60
C LEU A 58 10.84 7.46 10.80
N VAL A 59 10.32 6.25 10.57
CA VAL A 59 10.04 5.29 11.66
C VAL A 59 11.33 4.94 12.40
N ASP A 60 12.41 4.68 11.67
CA ASP A 60 13.70 4.28 12.25
C ASP A 60 14.38 5.46 12.99
N ALA A 61 14.08 6.71 12.61
CA ALA A 61 14.53 7.92 13.30
C ALA A 61 13.80 8.19 14.65
N GLY A 62 12.71 7.47 14.94
CA GLY A 62 12.08 7.47 16.26
C GLY A 62 10.80 8.31 16.38
N GLN A 63 10.43 8.66 17.62
CA GLN A 63 9.11 9.24 17.92
C GLN A 63 8.96 10.71 17.50
N ASP A 64 10.06 11.45 17.35
CA ASP A 64 9.99 12.86 16.96
C ASP A 64 9.49 13.07 15.52
N THR A 65 9.51 12.02 14.70
CA THR A 65 9.02 12.03 13.31
C THR A 65 7.54 11.68 13.17
N VAL A 66 6.82 11.41 14.27
CA VAL A 66 5.38 11.06 14.22
C VAL A 66 4.55 12.08 13.41
N PRO A 67 4.73 13.41 13.57
CA PRO A 67 3.96 14.38 12.79
C PRO A 67 4.19 14.24 11.28
N GLU A 68 5.44 14.08 10.85
CA GLU A 68 5.79 13.95 9.43
C GLU A 68 5.23 12.64 8.85
N ARG A 69 5.34 11.54 9.60
CA ARG A 69 4.71 10.27 9.21
C ARG A 69 3.20 10.41 9.05
N LEU A 70 2.54 11.11 9.97
CA LEU A 70 1.11 11.33 9.92
C LEU A 70 0.72 12.14 8.66
N ASP A 71 1.45 13.20 8.35
CA ASP A 71 1.18 14.05 7.17
C ASP A 71 1.27 13.24 5.88
N MET A 72 2.31 12.40 5.72
CA MET A 72 2.42 11.51 4.57
C MET A 72 1.23 10.55 4.42
N LEU A 73 0.74 10.00 5.55
CA LEU A 73 -0.40 9.09 5.53
C LEU A 73 -1.72 9.80 5.24
N LEU A 74 -1.88 11.04 5.71
CA LEU A 74 -3.05 11.87 5.40
C LEU A 74 -3.11 12.23 3.91
N GLU A 75 -1.98 12.61 3.32
CA GLU A 75 -1.87 12.89 1.89
C GLU A 75 -2.22 11.64 1.07
N HIS A 76 -1.60 10.49 1.40
CA HIS A 76 -1.87 9.24 0.70
C HIS A 76 -3.33 8.78 0.85
N ARG A 77 -3.93 8.96 2.03
CA ARG A 77 -5.37 8.70 2.24
C ARG A 77 -6.23 9.50 1.28
N ASP A 78 -5.92 10.77 1.07
CA ASP A 78 -6.71 11.65 0.21
C ASP A 78 -6.53 11.29 -1.28
N ILE A 79 -5.33 10.85 -1.68
CA ILE A 79 -5.06 10.26 -2.99
C ILE A 79 -5.91 8.99 -3.20
N ILE A 80 -5.88 8.03 -2.26
CA ILE A 80 -6.68 6.80 -2.33
C ILE A 80 -8.16 7.14 -2.45
N ARG A 81 -8.67 8.05 -1.62
CA ARG A 81 -10.09 8.45 -1.64
C ARG A 81 -10.50 9.02 -2.99
N ARG A 82 -9.65 9.84 -3.59
CA ARG A 82 -9.89 10.35 -4.95
C ARG A 82 -9.93 9.21 -5.96
N ARG A 83 -8.97 8.29 -5.90
CA ARG A 83 -8.88 7.16 -6.82
C ARG A 83 -10.09 6.24 -6.71
N ILE A 84 -10.56 5.96 -5.49
CA ILE A 84 -11.79 5.18 -5.25
C ILE A 84 -12.96 5.85 -5.97
N ARG A 85 -13.20 7.15 -5.76
CA ARG A 85 -14.31 7.87 -6.44
C ARG A 85 -14.24 7.78 -7.96
N GLU A 86 -13.07 7.99 -8.54
CA GLU A 86 -12.86 7.91 -9.98
C GLU A 86 -13.11 6.49 -10.52
N LEU A 87 -12.64 5.48 -9.80
CA LEU A 87 -12.84 4.07 -10.16
C LEU A 87 -14.30 3.65 -10.01
N THR A 88 -15.01 4.08 -8.97
CA THR A 88 -16.44 3.82 -8.78
C THR A 88 -17.26 4.40 -9.93
N LEU A 89 -16.97 5.63 -10.37
CA LEU A 89 -17.64 6.24 -11.52
C LEU A 89 -17.36 5.46 -12.82
N SER A 90 -16.11 5.05 -13.02
CA SER A 90 -15.71 4.25 -14.19
C SER A 90 -16.36 2.87 -14.20
N LEU A 91 -16.48 2.25 -13.02
CA LEU A 91 -17.16 0.99 -12.83
C LEU A 91 -18.64 1.11 -13.20
N ALA A 92 -19.36 2.10 -12.67
CA ALA A 92 -20.76 2.34 -12.98
C ALA A 92 -21.03 2.53 -14.49
N ALA A 93 -20.15 3.26 -15.18
CA ALA A 93 -20.25 3.42 -16.64
C ALA A 93 -20.03 2.09 -17.38
N THR A 94 -19.10 1.26 -16.91
CA THR A 94 -18.82 -0.07 -17.45
C THR A 94 -20.01 -1.01 -17.23
N GLU A 95 -20.56 -1.03 -16.02
CA GLU A 95 -21.73 -1.83 -15.66
C GLU A 95 -22.94 -1.45 -16.51
N HIS A 96 -23.20 -0.15 -16.68
CA HIS A 96 -24.24 0.32 -17.58
C HIS A 96 -24.09 -0.21 -19.00
N LYS A 97 -22.86 -0.27 -19.54
CA LYS A 97 -22.59 -0.86 -20.86
C LYS A 97 -22.82 -2.37 -20.89
N ILE A 98 -22.42 -3.08 -19.84
CA ILE A 98 -22.68 -4.53 -19.71
C ILE A 98 -24.19 -4.80 -19.75
N THR A 99 -24.98 -4.07 -18.95
CA THR A 99 -26.44 -4.20 -18.95
C THR A 99 -27.05 -3.81 -20.30
N THR A 100 -26.55 -2.75 -20.94
CA THR A 100 -27.02 -2.33 -22.28
C THR A 100 -26.83 -3.43 -23.32
N TYR A 101 -25.76 -4.22 -23.20
CA TYR A 101 -25.48 -5.35 -24.09
C TYR A 101 -26.11 -6.67 -23.63
N GLY A 102 -26.98 -6.64 -22.61
CA GLY A 102 -27.72 -7.81 -22.13
C GLY A 102 -26.94 -8.71 -21.17
N GLY A 103 -25.78 -8.26 -20.68
CA GLY A 103 -25.05 -8.93 -19.62
C GLY A 103 -25.61 -8.61 -18.23
N SER A 104 -25.26 -9.42 -17.24
CA SER A 104 -25.55 -9.18 -15.83
C SER A 104 -24.27 -8.89 -15.08
N THR A 105 -24.27 -7.80 -14.32
CA THR A 105 -23.23 -7.47 -13.35
C THR A 105 -23.66 -8.10 -12.04
N GLY A 106 -22.90 -9.09 -11.54
CA GLY A 106 -23.18 -9.71 -10.24
C GLY A 106 -23.23 -8.67 -9.10
N PRO A 107 -23.49 -9.09 -7.85
CA PRO A 107 -23.53 -8.16 -6.74
C PRO A 107 -22.21 -7.41 -6.59
N ASP A 108 -22.30 -6.13 -6.21
CA ASP A 108 -21.13 -5.31 -5.89
C ASP A 108 -20.31 -5.97 -4.77
N VAL A 109 -19.00 -6.05 -4.95
CA VAL A 109 -18.06 -6.63 -3.97
C VAL A 109 -18.16 -5.89 -2.64
N ALA A 110 -18.45 -4.58 -2.64
CA ALA A 110 -18.66 -3.82 -1.41
C ALA A 110 -19.89 -4.31 -0.60
N ALA A 111 -20.89 -4.91 -1.25
CA ALA A 111 -22.05 -5.48 -0.56
C ALA A 111 -21.76 -6.84 0.10
N LEU A 112 -20.72 -7.55 -0.36
CA LEU A 112 -20.33 -8.86 0.18
C LEU A 112 -19.57 -8.73 1.51
N ASP A 113 -18.77 -7.67 1.67
CA ASP A 113 -18.04 -7.42 2.91
C ASP A 113 -19.00 -7.05 4.07
N THR A 114 -20.08 -6.31 3.80
CA THR A 114 -21.10 -5.98 4.82
C THR A 114 -21.93 -7.19 5.28
N ALA A 115 -21.97 -8.28 4.51
CA ALA A 115 -22.74 -9.48 4.85
C ALA A 115 -21.97 -10.44 5.77
N THR A 116 -20.67 -10.25 5.97
CA THR A 116 -19.82 -11.15 6.77
C THR A 116 -19.67 -10.67 8.23
N GLU A 117 -20.25 -9.52 8.59
CA GLU A 117 -20.20 -8.95 9.95
C GLU A 117 -21.50 -9.14 10.78
N LEU A 118 -22.44 -9.99 10.36
CA LEU A 118 -23.65 -10.38 11.13
C LEU A 118 -23.61 -11.86 11.55
#